data_AF-A0A4U0XGZ1-F1
#
_entry.id   AF-A0A4U0XGZ1-F1
#
_cell.length_a   1.000
_cell.length_b   1.000
_cell.length_c   1.000
_cell.angle_alpha   90.00
_cell.angle_beta   90.00
_cell.angle_gamma   90.00
#
_symmetry.space_group_name_H-M   'P 1'
#
loop_
_entity.id
_entity.type
_entity.pdbx_description
1 polymer ?
#
loop_
_entity_poly.entity_id
_entity_poly.type
_entity_poly.pdbx_seq_one_letter_code
_entity_poly.pdbx_strand_id
1 'polypeptide(L)'
;MNEEQRIALCKTSVNQIYTMLRTSPQDRRNYLPLGRSVIAHIDHTTFLQQPRRTTEQSWLIGGLQRLALPDNGNGNGNGEVPDLSAWCTRQWMAMLQREPQNVEALRGLGRAWLARAQPALARLHRGDGSSTSSGESSHWSAPSVAGNSSEDERQSAAAVVEAERRAGTAEYVEARGFLQPAVEYFERAIAAATALRVLSGDLLAIAAEAYISRQQTSTQSLLHKPTPYRARSRRMIDERELVVQPIVQDSVQHNARTVSNIRALTASLFGVAAGTLGLESFPGFIFYFLGTAIVSLLIYALKAESKPEAYFYRPLGDLWAGDMFGGLMSFVLTWTLFYGLLLEARLEQAQLLKKVVDAIKDLVQDCNFDCNDSGIALQAMDNSHVALVSMMLKSESFSPFRCDRNIALGINLTSLQKVLRCAQNEDILTVKAEDAPDVVNMVFESSDSDRISEYDIKLMDIDQEHLGIPDTEYAATISMPSSEFQRICRDLTALSESVAIECTKEGVKFACNGDIGSGAVTLRSHTDVEKPEKNIEINLSEPVALTFSLKYLVNFCKASGLSDSVKLCLSNEVPLLVEYALSNNSYLRFYLAPKIGDEE
;
A
#
# COMPACT_ATOMS: atom_id res chain seq x y z
N MET A 1 -42.18 20.70 -49.11
CA MET A 1 -41.26 19.58 -49.39
C MET A 1 -41.28 18.64 -48.20
N ASN A 2 -41.67 17.39 -48.41
CA ASN A 2 -41.71 16.38 -47.34
C ASN A 2 -40.28 16.10 -46.83
N GLU A 3 -40.10 15.69 -45.58
CA GLU A 3 -38.79 15.45 -44.96
C GLU A 3 -37.93 14.46 -45.76
N GLU A 4 -38.54 13.37 -46.24
CA GLU A 4 -37.86 12.38 -47.08
C GLU A 4 -37.41 12.94 -48.44
N GLN A 5 -38.19 13.85 -49.03
CA GLN A 5 -37.81 14.53 -50.27
C GLN A 5 -36.60 15.45 -50.02
N ARG A 6 -36.52 16.09 -48.85
CA ARG A 6 -35.34 16.89 -48.45
C ARG A 6 -34.11 16.02 -48.31
N ILE A 7 -34.23 14.88 -47.62
CA ILE A 7 -33.13 13.93 -47.43
C ILE A 7 -32.66 13.37 -48.79
N ALA A 8 -33.58 13.03 -49.69
CA ALA A 8 -33.25 12.54 -51.03
C ALA A 8 -32.48 13.59 -51.86
N LEU A 9 -32.90 14.85 -51.82
CA LEU A 9 -32.18 15.95 -52.48
C LEU A 9 -30.77 16.12 -51.90
N CYS A 10 -30.63 16.12 -50.57
CA CYS A 10 -29.33 16.20 -49.91
C CYS A 10 -28.41 15.04 -50.32
N LYS A 11 -28.92 13.80 -50.41
CA LYS A 11 -28.14 12.65 -50.89
C LYS A 11 -27.70 12.83 -52.35
N THR A 12 -28.56 13.36 -53.22
CA THR A 12 -28.20 13.67 -54.61
C THR A 12 -27.11 14.73 -54.68
N SER A 13 -27.19 15.79 -53.87
CA SER A 13 -26.15 16.82 -53.77
C SER A 13 -24.82 16.26 -53.26
N VAL A 14 -24.84 15.34 -52.28
CA VAL A 14 -23.63 14.67 -51.79
C VAL A 14 -23.05 13.70 -52.82
N ASN A 15 -23.88 13.01 -53.60
CA ASN A 15 -23.41 12.22 -54.75
C ASN A 15 -22.71 13.10 -55.79
N GLN A 16 -23.26 14.27 -56.12
CA GLN A 16 -22.60 15.23 -57.01
C GLN A 16 -21.23 15.67 -56.46
N ILE A 17 -21.14 15.93 -55.16
CA ILE A 17 -19.87 16.23 -54.48
C ILE A 17 -18.89 15.06 -54.64
N TYR A 18 -19.31 13.82 -54.41
CA TYR A 18 -18.46 12.63 -54.57
C TYR A 18 -17.95 12.45 -56.01
N THR A 19 -18.83 12.59 -57.00
CA THR A 19 -18.44 12.45 -58.41
C THR A 19 -17.41 13.51 -58.79
N MET A 20 -17.63 14.76 -58.39
CA MET A 20 -16.75 15.87 -58.73
C MET A 20 -15.40 15.80 -58.01
N LEU A 21 -15.36 15.41 -56.74
CA LEU A 21 -14.09 15.19 -56.03
C LEU A 21 -13.23 14.11 -56.70
N ARG A 22 -13.85 13.14 -57.37
CA ARG A 22 -13.14 12.09 -58.11
C ARG A 22 -12.65 12.53 -59.48
N THR A 23 -13.41 13.36 -60.20
CA THR A 23 -13.08 13.76 -61.58
C THR A 23 -12.27 15.05 -61.67
N SER A 24 -12.51 16.01 -60.78
CA SER A 24 -11.97 17.38 -60.85
C SER A 24 -11.71 17.94 -59.44
N PRO A 25 -10.70 17.42 -58.70
CA PRO A 25 -10.42 17.83 -57.32
C PRO A 25 -9.99 19.31 -57.18
N GLN A 26 -9.55 19.94 -58.27
CA GLN A 26 -9.16 21.36 -58.30
C GLN A 26 -10.35 22.32 -58.12
N ASP A 27 -11.57 21.90 -58.50
CA ASP A 27 -12.79 22.73 -58.45
C ASP A 27 -13.54 22.64 -57.11
N ARG A 28 -12.93 22.02 -56.09
CA ARG A 28 -13.51 21.80 -54.75
C ARG A 28 -14.19 23.05 -54.17
N ARG A 29 -13.59 24.23 -54.34
CA ARG A 29 -14.12 25.50 -53.78
C ARG A 29 -15.51 25.84 -54.32
N ASN A 30 -15.81 25.48 -55.56
CA ASN A 30 -17.09 25.79 -56.21
C ASN A 30 -18.26 25.01 -55.58
N TYR A 31 -17.97 23.92 -54.87
CA TYR A 31 -18.97 23.05 -54.23
C TYR A 31 -19.16 23.30 -52.73
N LEU A 32 -18.39 24.20 -52.12
CA LEU A 32 -18.57 24.59 -50.71
C LEU A 32 -19.96 25.17 -50.41
N PRO A 33 -20.57 26.04 -51.27
CA PRO A 33 -21.93 26.50 -51.06
C PRO A 33 -22.95 25.35 -51.08
N LEU A 34 -22.73 24.33 -51.94
CA LEU A 34 -23.57 23.14 -52.00
C LEU A 34 -23.48 22.33 -50.70
N GLY A 35 -22.27 22.12 -50.17
CA GLY A 35 -22.07 21.48 -48.87
C GLY A 35 -22.75 22.20 -47.71
N ARG A 36 -22.67 23.55 -47.69
CA ARG A 36 -23.35 24.38 -46.68
C ARG A 36 -24.88 24.30 -46.78
N SER A 37 -25.41 24.29 -47.99
CA SER A 37 -26.84 24.09 -48.24
C SER A 37 -27.31 22.71 -47.76
N VAL A 38 -26.52 21.66 -48.00
CA VAL A 38 -26.80 20.32 -47.48
C VAL A 38 -26.84 20.30 -45.95
N ILE A 39 -25.87 20.92 -45.28
CA ILE A 39 -25.88 21.04 -43.80
C ILE A 39 -27.15 21.74 -43.33
N ALA A 40 -27.46 22.92 -43.87
CA ALA A 40 -28.62 23.70 -43.46
C ALA A 40 -29.93 22.92 -43.65
N HIS A 41 -30.07 22.18 -44.75
CA HIS A 41 -31.26 21.36 -44.98
C HIS A 41 -31.34 20.15 -44.05
N ILE A 42 -30.22 19.52 -43.71
CA ILE A 42 -30.18 18.36 -42.82
C ILE A 42 -30.43 18.74 -41.36
N ASP A 43 -29.92 19.88 -40.90
CA ASP A 43 -30.15 20.36 -39.53
C ASP A 43 -31.63 20.67 -39.27
N HIS A 44 -32.42 20.95 -40.31
CA HIS A 44 -33.88 21.09 -40.24
C HIS A 44 -34.65 19.75 -40.32
N THR A 45 -33.96 18.61 -40.27
CA THR A 45 -34.57 17.27 -40.30
C THR A 45 -34.19 16.46 -39.06
N THR A 46 -34.99 15.44 -38.75
CA THR A 46 -34.69 14.46 -37.69
C THR A 46 -33.72 13.37 -38.15
N PHE A 47 -33.24 13.44 -39.41
CA PHE A 47 -32.42 12.42 -40.06
C PHE A 47 -31.24 11.95 -39.21
N LEU A 48 -30.52 12.88 -38.57
CA LEU A 48 -29.33 12.58 -37.76
C LEU A 48 -29.64 11.99 -36.39
N GLN A 49 -30.90 12.06 -35.92
CA GLN A 49 -31.34 11.51 -34.64
C GLN A 49 -31.86 10.07 -34.78
N GLN A 50 -32.22 9.63 -35.99
CA GLN A 50 -32.82 8.32 -36.25
C GLN A 50 -31.79 7.18 -36.14
N PRO A 51 -31.91 6.23 -35.19
CA PRO A 51 -30.92 5.16 -34.99
C PRO A 51 -30.88 4.10 -36.09
N ARG A 52 -31.93 4.01 -36.92
CA ARG A 52 -32.03 2.97 -37.95
C ARG A 52 -31.32 3.31 -39.26
N ARG A 53 -30.78 4.52 -39.41
CA ARG A 53 -30.19 5.02 -40.66
C ARG A 53 -28.68 5.29 -40.57
N THR A 54 -27.98 4.64 -39.63
CA THR A 54 -26.57 4.92 -39.33
C THR A 54 -25.65 4.83 -40.55
N THR A 55 -25.86 3.86 -41.44
CA THR A 55 -25.07 3.72 -42.69
C THR A 55 -25.28 4.89 -43.66
N GLU A 56 -26.49 5.42 -43.75
CA GLU A 56 -26.77 6.57 -44.61
C GLU A 56 -26.23 7.87 -44.00
N GLN A 57 -26.30 7.99 -42.67
CA GLN A 57 -25.72 9.10 -41.93
C GLN A 57 -24.20 9.11 -42.08
N SER A 58 -23.53 7.97 -41.87
CA SER A 58 -22.07 7.87 -41.99
C SER A 58 -21.59 8.15 -43.41
N TRP A 59 -22.31 7.64 -44.42
CA TRP A 59 -22.02 7.96 -45.81
C TRP A 59 -22.13 9.46 -46.10
N LEU A 60 -23.21 10.10 -45.64
CA LEU A 60 -23.45 11.52 -45.85
C LEU A 60 -22.41 12.40 -45.15
N ILE A 61 -22.15 12.14 -43.87
CA ILE A 61 -21.17 12.89 -43.07
C ILE A 61 -19.77 12.68 -43.66
N GLY A 62 -19.43 11.45 -44.07
CA GLY A 62 -18.17 11.14 -44.76
C GLY A 62 -17.98 11.88 -46.07
N GLY A 63 -19.05 12.08 -46.85
CA GLY A 63 -19.02 12.86 -48.09
C GLY A 63 -18.76 14.34 -47.87
N LEU A 64 -19.47 14.94 -46.90
CA LEU A 64 -19.24 16.33 -46.49
C LEU A 64 -17.86 16.53 -45.86
N GLN A 65 -17.36 15.54 -45.12
CA GLN A 65 -16.03 15.60 -44.52
C GLN A 65 -14.92 15.58 -45.58
N ARG A 66 -15.06 14.82 -46.68
CA ARG A 66 -14.12 14.86 -47.82
C ARG A 66 -14.16 16.20 -48.56
N LEU A 67 -15.32 16.85 -48.60
CA LEU A 67 -15.42 18.22 -49.12
C LEU A 67 -14.74 19.23 -48.18
N ALA A 68 -14.75 18.99 -46.87
CA ALA A 68 -14.15 19.87 -45.85
C ALA A 68 -12.63 19.71 -45.75
N LEU A 69 -12.12 18.47 -45.83
CA LEU A 69 -10.71 18.11 -45.62
C LEU A 69 -9.99 17.91 -46.98
N PRO A 70 -8.90 18.63 -47.27
CA PRO A 70 -8.18 18.47 -48.54
C PRO A 70 -7.43 17.12 -48.58
N ASP A 71 -7.51 16.38 -49.69
CA ASP A 71 -6.81 15.09 -49.85
C ASP A 71 -5.33 15.25 -50.30
N ASN A 72 -4.85 16.45 -50.69
CA ASN A 72 -3.50 16.64 -51.23
C ASN A 72 -2.64 17.61 -50.41
N GLY A 73 -1.51 17.12 -49.91
CA GLY A 73 -0.42 17.87 -49.24
C GLY A 73 0.37 18.84 -50.13
N ASN A 74 -0.18 19.27 -51.28
CA ASN A 74 0.42 20.37 -52.03
C ASN A 74 0.02 21.66 -51.32
N GLY A 75 1.01 22.31 -50.69
CA GLY A 75 0.87 23.49 -49.83
C GLY A 75 0.39 24.78 -50.49
N ASN A 76 -0.57 24.67 -51.41
CA ASN A 76 -1.23 25.76 -52.11
C ASN A 76 -2.58 26.06 -51.45
N GLY A 77 -2.54 26.71 -50.28
CA GLY A 77 -3.61 27.55 -49.72
C GLY A 77 -5.05 27.03 -49.61
N ASN A 78 -5.33 25.75 -49.85
CA ASN A 78 -6.65 25.14 -49.70
C ASN A 78 -6.76 24.49 -48.32
N GLY A 79 -6.81 25.33 -47.28
CA GLY A 79 -6.95 24.90 -45.89
C GLY A 79 -8.27 24.16 -45.62
N GLU A 80 -8.32 23.53 -44.44
CA GLU A 80 -9.55 23.01 -43.85
C GLU A 80 -10.65 24.07 -43.89
N VAL A 81 -11.88 23.67 -44.23
CA VAL A 81 -13.05 24.55 -44.21
C VAL A 81 -13.72 24.42 -42.83
N PRO A 82 -13.49 25.34 -41.88
CA PRO A 82 -13.70 25.09 -40.45
C PRO A 82 -15.17 24.88 -40.07
N ASP A 83 -16.09 25.54 -40.77
CA ASP A 83 -17.53 25.43 -40.53
C ASP A 83 -18.07 24.04 -40.91
N LEU A 84 -17.68 23.54 -42.09
CA LEU A 84 -18.04 22.20 -42.56
C LEU A 84 -17.36 21.11 -41.72
N SER A 85 -16.09 21.29 -41.37
CA SER A 85 -15.34 20.29 -40.58
C SER A 85 -15.84 20.21 -39.14
N ALA A 86 -16.11 21.34 -38.48
CA ALA A 86 -16.66 21.37 -37.12
C ALA A 86 -18.05 20.74 -37.07
N TRP A 87 -18.89 20.95 -38.09
CA TRP A 87 -20.17 20.26 -38.19
C TRP A 87 -19.97 18.74 -38.30
N CYS A 88 -19.09 18.27 -39.19
CA CYS A 88 -18.81 16.84 -39.35
C CYS A 88 -18.28 16.19 -38.06
N THR A 89 -17.32 16.83 -37.36
CA THR A 89 -16.78 16.34 -36.10
C THR A 89 -17.87 16.21 -35.02
N ARG A 90 -18.79 17.19 -34.91
CA ARG A 90 -19.92 17.10 -33.97
C ARG A 90 -20.84 15.93 -34.29
N GLN A 91 -21.16 15.70 -35.56
CA GLN A 91 -22.01 14.58 -35.96
C GLN A 91 -21.34 13.22 -35.73
N TRP A 92 -20.04 13.11 -35.99
CA TRP A 92 -19.28 11.89 -35.68
C TRP A 92 -19.23 11.59 -34.18
N MET A 93 -19.01 12.60 -33.33
CA MET A 93 -19.05 12.43 -31.87
C MET A 93 -20.44 11.99 -31.39
N ALA A 94 -21.51 12.59 -31.91
CA ALA A 94 -22.87 12.21 -31.58
C ALA A 94 -23.22 10.78 -32.04
N MET A 95 -22.64 10.32 -33.14
CA MET A 95 -22.76 8.92 -33.59
C MET A 95 -21.98 7.97 -32.68
N LEU A 96 -20.75 8.34 -32.29
CA LEU A 96 -19.90 7.52 -31.42
C LEU A 96 -20.46 7.39 -30.00
N GLN A 97 -21.15 8.41 -29.48
CA GLN A 97 -21.86 8.33 -28.19
C GLN A 97 -22.99 7.30 -28.20
N ARG A 98 -23.65 7.11 -29.35
CA ARG A 98 -24.73 6.14 -29.53
C ARG A 98 -24.21 4.74 -29.83
N GLU A 99 -23.17 4.64 -30.64
CA GLU A 99 -22.53 3.39 -31.05
C GLU A 99 -21.01 3.47 -30.85
N PRO A 100 -20.49 3.06 -29.66
CA PRO A 100 -19.07 3.21 -29.31
C PRO A 100 -18.07 2.48 -30.20
N GLN A 101 -18.54 1.48 -30.96
CA GLN A 101 -17.74 0.64 -31.86
C GLN A 101 -17.98 0.97 -33.35
N ASN A 102 -18.65 2.08 -33.67
CA ASN A 102 -18.90 2.45 -35.06
C ASN A 102 -17.60 2.81 -35.79
N VAL A 103 -17.19 1.94 -36.72
CA VAL A 103 -15.91 2.03 -37.45
C VAL A 103 -15.80 3.31 -38.29
N GLU A 104 -16.88 3.72 -38.96
CA GLU A 104 -16.88 4.92 -39.81
C GLU A 104 -16.79 6.20 -38.99
N ALA A 105 -17.42 6.24 -37.81
CA ALA A 105 -17.30 7.38 -36.90
C ALA A 105 -15.88 7.51 -36.31
N LEU A 106 -15.28 6.40 -35.88
CA LEU A 106 -13.89 6.35 -35.40
C LEU A 106 -12.90 6.76 -36.50
N ARG A 107 -13.08 6.22 -37.72
CA ARG A 107 -12.30 6.60 -38.90
C ARG A 107 -12.45 8.08 -39.24
N GLY A 108 -13.68 8.59 -39.22
CA GLY A 108 -13.99 10.00 -39.49
C GLY A 108 -13.32 10.94 -38.50
N LEU A 109 -13.35 10.64 -37.21
CA LEU A 109 -12.67 11.42 -36.18
C LEU A 109 -11.15 11.36 -36.32
N GLY A 110 -10.57 10.18 -36.58
CA GLY A 110 -9.14 10.03 -36.86
C GLY A 110 -8.68 10.89 -38.04
N ARG A 111 -9.44 10.90 -39.14
CA ARG A 111 -9.14 11.76 -40.31
C ARG A 111 -9.25 13.25 -40.00
N ALA A 112 -10.20 13.67 -39.15
CA ALA A 112 -10.33 15.07 -38.74
C ALA A 112 -9.12 15.53 -37.92
N TRP A 113 -8.66 14.72 -36.96
CA TRP A 113 -7.48 15.02 -36.16
C TRP A 113 -6.19 15.00 -37.00
N LEU A 114 -6.05 14.03 -37.91
CA LEU A 114 -4.91 13.98 -38.84
C LEU A 114 -4.85 15.22 -39.73
N ALA A 115 -5.99 15.68 -40.26
CA ALA A 115 -6.05 16.88 -41.09
C ALA A 115 -5.66 18.16 -40.33
N ARG A 116 -5.99 18.26 -39.03
CA ARG A 116 -5.56 19.37 -38.17
C ARG A 116 -4.04 19.39 -37.92
N ALA A 117 -3.39 18.23 -37.99
CA ALA A 117 -1.94 18.13 -37.88
C ALA A 117 -1.19 18.57 -39.15
N GLN A 118 -1.82 18.46 -40.33
CA GLN A 118 -1.18 18.71 -41.63
C GLN A 118 -0.55 20.10 -41.78
N PRO A 119 -1.15 21.22 -41.33
CA PRO A 119 -0.52 22.53 -41.41
C PRO A 119 0.78 22.64 -40.60
N ALA A 120 0.84 22.01 -39.42
CA ALA A 120 2.04 21.97 -38.61
C ALA A 120 3.12 21.12 -39.28
N LEU A 121 2.76 19.92 -39.76
CA LEU A 121 3.67 19.04 -40.52
C LEU A 121 4.24 19.72 -41.78
N ALA A 122 3.42 20.48 -42.50
CA ALA A 122 3.86 21.23 -43.68
C ALA A 122 4.85 22.36 -43.36
N ARG A 123 4.74 22.98 -42.16
CA ARG A 123 5.73 23.97 -41.69
C ARG A 123 7.05 23.29 -41.35
N LEU A 124 7.01 22.14 -40.67
CA LEU A 124 8.20 21.33 -40.36
C LEU A 124 8.96 20.95 -41.63
N HIS A 125 8.27 20.44 -42.65
CA HIS A 125 8.89 20.05 -43.91
C HIS A 125 9.49 21.24 -44.70
N ARG A 126 8.96 22.47 -44.55
CA ARG A 126 9.55 23.68 -45.14
C ARG A 126 10.75 24.19 -44.35
N GLY A 127 10.72 24.07 -43.02
CA GLY A 127 11.83 24.43 -42.14
C GLY A 127 13.08 23.59 -42.43
N ASP A 128 12.91 22.27 -42.55
CA ASP A 128 14.00 21.31 -42.83
C ASP A 128 14.66 21.51 -44.21
N GLY A 129 13.95 22.09 -45.19
CA GLY A 129 14.48 22.37 -46.53
C GLY A 129 15.29 23.67 -46.64
N SER A 130 15.25 24.55 -45.63
CA SER A 130 15.85 25.89 -45.70
C SER A 130 17.28 25.98 -45.12
N SER A 131 17.81 24.91 -44.55
CA SER A 131 19.19 24.86 -44.05
C SER A 131 20.12 24.20 -45.08
N THR A 132 20.44 24.93 -46.16
CA THR A 132 21.66 24.69 -46.95
C THR A 132 22.20 25.99 -47.53
N SER A 133 23.26 26.51 -46.94
CA SER A 133 24.22 27.37 -47.65
C SER A 133 25.57 27.41 -46.93
N SER A 134 26.43 26.43 -47.21
CA SER A 134 27.90 26.54 -47.36
C SER A 134 28.56 25.18 -47.11
N GLY A 135 29.06 24.52 -48.16
CA GLY A 135 29.79 23.27 -48.02
C GLY A 135 29.84 22.46 -49.32
N GLU A 136 30.75 22.88 -50.19
CA GLU A 136 31.33 22.24 -51.37
C GLU A 136 30.95 20.79 -51.74
N SER A 137 30.65 20.63 -53.04
CA SER A 137 30.76 19.40 -53.80
C SER A 137 32.17 18.80 -53.68
N SER A 138 32.31 17.61 -53.09
CA SER A 138 33.54 16.84 -53.20
C SER A 138 33.27 15.34 -53.35
N HIS A 139 34.01 14.77 -54.29
CA HIS A 139 34.03 13.37 -54.67
C HIS A 139 34.20 12.42 -53.48
N TRP A 140 33.58 11.26 -53.62
CA TRP A 140 33.75 10.09 -52.77
C TRP A 140 35.23 9.69 -52.74
N SER A 141 35.93 10.08 -51.68
CA SER A 141 37.26 9.60 -51.33
C SER A 141 37.10 8.68 -50.13
N ALA A 142 37.64 7.47 -50.23
CA ALA A 142 37.56 6.46 -49.19
C ALA A 142 38.17 6.99 -47.86
N PRO A 143 37.62 6.64 -46.68
CA PRO A 143 38.17 7.11 -45.43
C PRO A 143 39.55 6.47 -45.18
N SER A 144 40.55 7.30 -44.94
CA SER A 144 41.84 6.91 -44.39
C SER A 144 41.68 6.43 -42.94
N VAL A 145 42.42 5.39 -42.57
CA VAL A 145 42.34 4.64 -41.30
C VAL A 145 43.06 5.38 -40.15
N ALA A 146 42.83 6.68 -39.99
CA ALA A 146 43.35 7.44 -38.86
C ALA A 146 42.48 8.69 -38.60
N GLY A 147 41.37 8.49 -37.91
CA GLY A 147 40.53 9.56 -37.37
C GLY A 147 40.05 9.12 -35.98
N ASN A 148 40.26 9.97 -34.98
CA ASN A 148 39.94 9.66 -33.59
C ASN A 148 38.43 9.41 -33.43
N SER A 149 38.06 8.26 -32.85
CA SER A 149 36.68 7.85 -32.59
C SER A 149 35.85 8.89 -31.82
N SER A 150 36.52 9.83 -31.14
CA SER A 150 35.91 10.89 -30.35
C SER A 150 35.30 12.04 -31.18
N GLU A 151 35.72 12.28 -32.43
CA GLU A 151 35.17 13.38 -33.25
C GLU A 151 33.86 12.97 -33.96
N ASP A 152 33.77 11.73 -34.44
CA ASP A 152 32.54 11.16 -35.02
C ASP A 152 31.45 10.93 -33.94
N GLU A 153 31.84 10.54 -32.73
CA GLU A 153 30.93 10.47 -31.56
C GLU A 153 30.44 11.87 -31.14
N ARG A 154 31.29 12.90 -31.21
CA ARG A 154 30.89 14.29 -30.92
C ARG A 154 29.94 14.86 -31.97
N GLN A 155 30.15 14.57 -33.25
CA GLN A 155 29.25 15.04 -34.32
C GLN A 155 27.89 14.33 -34.29
N SER A 156 27.86 13.04 -33.96
CA SER A 156 26.61 12.30 -33.77
C SER A 156 25.86 12.72 -32.49
N ALA A 157 26.57 12.96 -31.38
CA ALA A 157 25.98 13.51 -30.16
C ALA A 157 25.42 14.94 -30.38
N ALA A 158 26.14 15.80 -31.10
CA ALA A 158 25.66 17.14 -31.45
C ALA A 158 24.41 17.10 -32.33
N ALA A 159 24.32 16.15 -33.28
CA ALA A 159 23.15 15.94 -34.10
C ALA A 159 21.93 15.44 -33.29
N VAL A 160 22.16 14.61 -32.25
CA VAL A 160 21.11 14.14 -31.32
C VAL A 160 20.64 15.28 -30.41
N VAL A 161 21.54 16.11 -29.90
CA VAL A 161 21.19 17.28 -29.07
C VAL A 161 20.40 18.32 -29.87
N GLU A 162 20.80 18.57 -31.13
CA GLU A 162 20.06 19.47 -32.02
C GLU A 162 18.69 18.90 -32.42
N ALA A 163 18.60 17.58 -32.60
CA ALA A 163 17.36 16.85 -32.81
C ALA A 163 16.38 16.94 -31.63
N GLU A 164 16.88 16.78 -30.40
CA GLU A 164 16.11 16.95 -29.17
C GLU A 164 15.64 18.40 -28.99
N ARG A 165 16.49 19.37 -29.35
CA ARG A 165 16.14 20.80 -29.34
C ARG A 165 15.02 21.11 -30.34
N ARG A 166 15.02 20.47 -31.51
CA ARG A 166 13.93 20.61 -32.52
C ARG A 166 12.63 19.96 -32.07
N ALA A 167 12.68 18.79 -31.44
CA ALA A 167 11.49 18.11 -30.92
C ALA A 167 10.76 18.90 -29.81
N GLY A 168 11.47 19.78 -29.11
CA GLY A 168 10.90 20.70 -28.12
C GLY A 168 10.33 22.01 -28.70
N THR A 169 10.39 22.22 -30.01
CA THR A 169 9.84 23.44 -30.63
C THR A 169 8.31 23.44 -30.66
N ALA A 170 7.71 24.62 -30.64
CA ALA A 170 6.25 24.78 -30.61
C ALA A 170 5.53 24.04 -31.75
N GLU A 171 6.14 23.99 -32.94
CA GLU A 171 5.55 23.32 -34.11
C GLU A 171 5.53 21.79 -33.99
N TYR A 172 6.57 21.17 -33.42
CA TYR A 172 6.60 19.72 -33.14
C TYR A 172 5.61 19.34 -32.03
N VAL A 173 5.50 20.17 -30.99
CA VAL A 173 4.55 19.97 -29.89
C VAL A 173 3.11 20.11 -30.39
N GLU A 174 2.82 21.11 -31.23
CA GLU A 174 1.52 21.29 -31.88
C GLU A 174 1.14 20.10 -32.77
N ALA A 175 2.06 19.65 -33.64
CA ALA A 175 1.83 18.48 -34.50
C ALA A 175 1.55 17.22 -33.67
N ARG A 176 2.32 16.97 -32.60
CA ARG A 176 2.10 15.82 -31.71
C ARG A 176 0.76 15.89 -30.97
N GLY A 177 0.36 17.08 -30.54
CA GLY A 177 -0.94 17.31 -29.86
C GLY A 177 -2.13 16.89 -30.72
N PHE A 178 -2.04 17.05 -32.05
CA PHE A 178 -3.08 16.60 -32.98
C PHE A 178 -2.91 15.14 -33.43
N LEU A 179 -1.67 14.65 -33.57
CA LEU A 179 -1.39 13.27 -34.04
C LEU A 179 -1.70 12.20 -32.99
N GLN A 180 -1.54 12.50 -31.70
CA GLN A 180 -1.85 11.55 -30.63
C GLN A 180 -3.32 11.10 -30.65
N PRO A 181 -4.32 12.01 -30.59
CA PRO A 181 -5.72 11.59 -30.68
C PRO A 181 -6.06 10.96 -32.03
N ALA A 182 -5.41 11.39 -33.14
CA ALA A 182 -5.62 10.76 -34.45
C ALA A 182 -5.29 9.26 -34.43
N VAL A 183 -4.11 8.91 -33.89
CA VAL A 183 -3.67 7.51 -33.77
C VAL A 183 -4.58 6.71 -32.85
N GLU A 184 -5.00 7.25 -31.70
CA GLU A 184 -5.92 6.58 -30.77
C GLU A 184 -7.28 6.26 -31.41
N TYR A 185 -7.83 7.19 -32.20
CA TYR A 185 -9.07 6.93 -32.96
C TYR A 185 -8.88 5.87 -34.04
N PHE A 186 -7.73 5.84 -34.74
CA PHE A 186 -7.44 4.81 -35.74
C PHE A 186 -7.20 3.43 -35.12
N GLU A 187 -6.51 3.34 -33.99
CA GLU A 187 -6.33 2.09 -33.23
C GLU A 187 -7.67 1.48 -32.84
N ARG A 188 -8.56 2.31 -32.28
CA ARG A 188 -9.92 1.90 -31.95
C ARG A 188 -10.73 1.51 -33.19
N ALA A 189 -10.56 2.22 -34.31
CA ALA A 189 -11.23 1.88 -35.56
C ALA A 189 -10.77 0.52 -36.10
N ILE A 190 -9.46 0.23 -36.05
CA ILE A 190 -8.88 -1.05 -36.48
C ILE A 190 -9.37 -2.18 -35.58
N ALA A 191 -9.37 -1.98 -34.26
CA ALA A 191 -9.86 -2.98 -33.32
C ALA A 191 -11.35 -3.30 -33.56
N ALA A 192 -12.19 -2.27 -33.73
CA ALA A 192 -13.61 -2.43 -34.02
C ALA A 192 -13.85 -3.10 -35.39
N ALA A 193 -13.11 -2.70 -36.44
CA ALA A 193 -13.21 -3.29 -37.76
C ALA A 193 -12.76 -4.76 -37.78
N THR A 194 -11.75 -5.11 -36.97
CA THR A 194 -11.26 -6.48 -36.82
C THR A 194 -12.29 -7.36 -36.10
N ALA A 195 -12.89 -6.85 -35.02
CA ALA A 195 -13.96 -7.54 -34.30
C ALA A 195 -15.19 -7.81 -35.18
N LEU A 196 -15.54 -6.87 -36.05
CA LEU A 196 -16.67 -6.98 -36.99
C LEU A 196 -16.32 -7.68 -38.31
N ARG A 197 -15.05 -8.07 -38.52
CA ARG A 197 -14.52 -8.64 -39.78
C ARG A 197 -14.75 -7.77 -41.03
N VAL A 198 -14.69 -6.44 -40.86
CA VAL A 198 -14.85 -5.43 -41.95
C VAL A 198 -13.57 -4.60 -42.12
N LEU A 199 -12.40 -5.17 -41.81
CA LEU A 199 -11.12 -4.48 -41.94
C LEU A 199 -10.83 -4.14 -43.41
N SER A 200 -10.61 -2.87 -43.70
CA SER A 200 -10.32 -2.36 -45.04
C SER A 200 -8.86 -1.91 -45.15
N GLY A 201 -8.22 -2.18 -46.29
CA GLY A 201 -6.86 -1.71 -46.60
C GLY A 201 -6.74 -0.18 -46.56
N ASP A 202 -7.80 0.55 -46.94
CA ASP A 202 -7.82 2.01 -46.86
C ASP A 202 -7.70 2.53 -45.43
N LEU A 203 -8.28 1.81 -44.45
CA LEU A 203 -8.17 2.19 -43.04
C LEU A 203 -6.75 2.00 -42.53
N LEU A 204 -6.11 0.89 -42.91
CA LEU A 204 -4.72 0.59 -42.55
C LEU A 204 -3.74 1.58 -43.18
N ALA A 205 -3.95 1.95 -44.44
CA ALA A 205 -3.11 2.93 -45.13
C ALA A 205 -3.13 4.30 -44.46
N ILE A 206 -4.32 4.80 -44.12
CA ILE A 206 -4.47 6.11 -43.44
C ILE A 206 -3.93 6.04 -42.00
N ALA A 207 -4.15 4.92 -41.30
CA ALA A 207 -3.56 4.72 -39.97
C ALA A 207 -2.03 4.71 -40.03
N ALA A 208 -1.44 4.03 -41.01
CA ALA A 208 0.00 4.00 -41.21
C ALA A 208 0.57 5.40 -41.47
N GLU A 209 -0.11 6.23 -42.27
CA GLU A 209 0.26 7.64 -42.46
C GLU A 209 0.31 8.40 -41.13
N ALA A 210 -0.73 8.27 -40.30
CA ALA A 210 -0.77 8.90 -38.98
C ALA A 210 0.36 8.42 -38.05
N TYR A 211 0.68 7.12 -38.06
CA TYR A 211 1.80 6.57 -37.29
C TYR A 211 3.16 7.07 -37.76
N ILE A 212 3.38 7.10 -39.08
CA ILE A 212 4.63 7.59 -39.68
C ILE A 212 4.83 9.06 -39.32
N SER A 213 3.80 9.89 -39.49
CA SER A 213 3.86 11.31 -39.12
C SER A 213 4.11 11.49 -37.62
N ARG A 214 3.47 10.69 -36.75
CA ARG A 214 3.72 10.72 -35.30
C ARG A 214 5.18 10.36 -34.98
N GLN A 215 5.71 9.33 -35.63
CA GLN A 215 7.07 8.86 -35.41
C GLN A 215 8.12 9.90 -35.85
N GLN A 216 7.90 10.58 -36.98
CA GLN A 216 8.74 11.68 -37.46
C GLN A 216 8.75 12.87 -36.48
N THR A 217 7.63 13.12 -35.79
CA THR A 217 7.54 14.16 -34.75
C THR A 217 8.06 13.73 -33.37
N SER A 218 8.51 12.47 -33.23
CA SER A 218 9.02 11.92 -31.96
C SER A 218 10.55 11.79 -31.96
N THR A 219 11.16 12.07 -30.81
CA THR A 219 12.63 12.07 -30.59
C THR A 219 13.33 10.75 -30.91
N GLN A 220 12.60 9.63 -31.01
CA GLN A 220 13.18 8.31 -31.28
C GLN A 220 13.67 8.11 -32.73
N SER A 221 13.23 8.92 -33.69
CA SER A 221 13.62 8.72 -35.10
C SER A 221 15.00 9.30 -35.47
N LEU A 222 15.54 10.25 -34.70
CA LEU A 222 16.83 10.89 -34.99
C LEU A 222 18.05 10.09 -34.51
N LEU A 223 17.82 8.97 -33.81
CA LEU A 223 18.82 7.97 -33.43
C LEU A 223 19.10 6.92 -34.54
N HIS A 224 18.49 7.05 -35.71
CA HIS A 224 18.71 6.13 -36.83
C HIS A 224 18.91 6.88 -38.16
N LYS A 225 20.10 7.47 -38.34
CA LYS A 225 20.63 7.66 -39.71
C LYS A 225 21.19 6.33 -40.20
N PRO A 226 20.88 5.88 -41.44
CA PRO A 226 21.48 4.68 -42.00
C PRO A 226 22.94 4.96 -42.37
N THR A 227 23.88 4.26 -41.74
CA THR A 227 25.26 4.17 -42.21
C THR A 227 25.31 3.37 -43.52
N PRO A 228 26.18 3.74 -44.48
CA PRO A 228 26.19 3.11 -45.79
C PRO A 228 26.75 1.70 -45.70
N TYR A 229 26.09 0.82 -46.45
CA TYR A 229 26.53 -0.48 -46.93
C TYR A 229 27.99 -0.87 -46.61
N ARG A 230 28.15 -1.73 -45.61
CA ARG A 230 29.25 -2.71 -45.61
C ARG A 230 28.65 -4.08 -45.39
N ALA A 231 28.60 -4.83 -46.49
CA ALA A 231 28.14 -6.20 -46.55
C ALA A 231 28.76 -7.04 -45.42
N ARG A 232 27.93 -7.48 -44.49
CA ARG A 232 28.17 -8.69 -43.70
C ARG A 232 26.98 -9.60 -43.94
N SER A 233 27.20 -10.58 -44.81
CA SER A 233 26.27 -11.67 -45.18
C SER A 233 25.91 -12.56 -43.99
N ARG A 234 25.27 -12.01 -42.95
CA ARG A 234 24.81 -12.75 -41.76
C ARG A 234 23.41 -12.36 -41.25
N ARG A 235 22.69 -11.47 -41.94
CA ARG A 235 21.31 -11.05 -41.59
C ARG A 235 20.32 -11.14 -42.75
N MET A 236 20.38 -12.22 -43.53
CA MET A 236 19.32 -12.55 -44.51
C MET A 236 18.64 -13.89 -44.20
N ILE A 237 18.89 -14.43 -43.00
CA ILE A 237 18.24 -15.65 -42.49
C ILE A 237 17.10 -15.26 -41.53
N ASP A 238 17.30 -14.20 -40.73
CA ASP A 238 16.35 -13.73 -39.69
C ASP A 238 14.99 -13.23 -40.24
N GLU A 239 15.01 -12.40 -41.31
CA GLU A 239 13.76 -11.93 -41.94
C GLU A 239 12.99 -13.03 -42.66
N ARG A 240 13.67 -14.09 -43.14
CA ARG A 240 13.02 -15.27 -43.72
C ARG A 240 12.46 -16.20 -42.65
N GLU A 241 13.11 -16.32 -41.49
CA GLU A 241 12.59 -17.10 -40.34
C GLU A 241 11.36 -16.44 -39.70
N LEU A 242 11.30 -15.10 -39.63
CA LEU A 242 10.11 -14.35 -39.19
C LEU A 242 8.88 -14.53 -40.10
N VAL A 243 9.09 -14.89 -41.38
CA VAL A 243 8.00 -15.26 -42.31
C VAL A 243 7.58 -16.73 -42.13
N VAL A 244 8.48 -17.59 -41.64
CA VAL A 244 8.22 -19.03 -41.41
C VAL A 244 7.59 -19.30 -40.04
N GLN A 245 7.89 -18.48 -39.01
CA GLN A 245 7.25 -18.51 -37.69
C GLN A 245 6.85 -17.08 -37.26
N PRO A 246 5.66 -16.60 -37.64
CA PRO A 246 5.20 -15.29 -37.19
C PRO A 246 5.02 -15.30 -35.67
N ILE A 247 5.70 -14.39 -34.97
CA ILE A 247 5.44 -14.13 -33.55
C ILE A 247 4.00 -13.61 -33.45
N VAL A 248 3.09 -14.47 -33.00
CA VAL A 248 1.68 -14.14 -32.81
C VAL A 248 1.59 -13.12 -31.68
N GLN A 249 1.11 -11.92 -31.99
CA GLN A 249 1.02 -10.82 -31.03
C GLN A 249 0.15 -11.18 -29.82
N ASP A 250 -0.89 -12.00 -30.02
CA ASP A 250 -1.73 -12.54 -28.93
C ASP A 250 -0.94 -13.44 -27.98
N SER A 251 -0.01 -14.25 -28.49
CA SER A 251 0.85 -15.12 -27.67
C SER A 251 1.86 -14.29 -26.86
N VAL A 252 2.40 -13.21 -27.43
CA VAL A 252 3.29 -12.28 -26.69
C VAL A 252 2.52 -11.57 -25.57
N GLN A 253 1.30 -11.12 -25.85
CA GLN A 253 0.44 -10.52 -24.82
C GLN A 253 0.05 -11.55 -23.73
N HIS A 254 -0.24 -12.80 -24.11
CA HIS A 254 -0.52 -13.88 -23.17
C HIS A 254 0.70 -14.19 -22.28
N ASN A 255 1.90 -14.24 -22.86
CA ASN A 255 3.15 -14.46 -22.13
C ASN A 255 3.43 -13.30 -21.16
N ALA A 256 3.25 -12.05 -21.60
CA ALA A 256 3.39 -10.87 -20.76
C ALA A 256 2.41 -10.88 -19.58
N ARG A 257 1.13 -11.20 -19.82
CA ARG A 257 0.12 -11.36 -18.75
C ARG A 257 0.47 -12.48 -17.79
N THR A 258 0.97 -13.61 -18.30
CA THR A 258 1.36 -14.76 -17.47
C THR A 258 2.54 -14.42 -16.57
N VAL A 259 3.57 -13.75 -17.10
CA VAL A 259 4.72 -13.27 -16.31
C VAL A 259 4.28 -12.26 -15.25
N SER A 260 3.40 -11.31 -15.61
CA SER A 260 2.87 -10.33 -14.65
C SER A 260 2.07 -11.00 -13.53
N ASN A 261 1.20 -11.97 -13.86
CA ASN A 261 0.44 -12.74 -12.86
C ASN A 261 1.36 -13.55 -11.92
N ILE A 262 2.39 -14.22 -12.46
CA ILE A 262 3.37 -14.95 -11.64
C ILE A 262 4.07 -13.98 -10.69
N ARG A 263 4.58 -12.85 -11.20
CA ARG A 263 5.26 -11.83 -10.39
C ARG A 263 4.36 -11.26 -9.31
N ALA A 264 3.10 -10.93 -9.63
CA ALA A 264 2.14 -10.42 -8.66
C ALA A 264 1.84 -11.42 -7.53
N LEU A 265 1.63 -12.70 -7.87
CA LEU A 265 1.41 -13.76 -6.88
C LEU A 265 2.64 -13.97 -5.99
N THR A 266 3.84 -14.06 -6.60
CA THR A 266 5.08 -14.23 -5.85
C THR A 266 5.42 -13.02 -4.99
N ALA A 267 5.11 -11.80 -5.46
CA ALA A 267 5.31 -10.58 -4.68
C ALA A 267 4.44 -10.55 -3.43
N SER A 268 3.18 -10.99 -3.52
CA SER A 268 2.32 -11.14 -2.34
C SER A 268 2.87 -12.20 -1.39
N LEU A 269 3.33 -13.34 -1.90
CA LEU A 269 3.93 -14.42 -1.08
C LEU A 269 5.20 -13.97 -0.35
N PHE A 270 6.07 -13.22 -1.02
CA PHE A 270 7.23 -12.60 -0.38
C PHE A 270 6.81 -11.52 0.62
N GLY A 271 5.70 -10.82 0.39
CA GLY A 271 5.14 -9.87 1.35
C GLY A 271 4.71 -10.55 2.64
N VAL A 272 4.02 -11.71 2.55
CA VAL A 272 3.69 -12.54 3.70
C VAL A 272 4.96 -12.97 4.43
N ALA A 273 5.93 -13.54 3.71
CA ALA A 273 7.17 -14.03 4.31
C ALA A 273 8.00 -12.92 4.99
N ALA A 274 8.09 -11.75 4.38
CA ALA A 274 8.78 -10.60 4.96
C ALA A 274 8.06 -10.05 6.20
N GLY A 275 6.71 -10.06 6.18
CA GLY A 275 5.88 -9.68 7.33
C GLY A 275 6.04 -10.64 8.50
N THR A 276 5.97 -11.96 8.27
CA THR A 276 6.13 -12.97 9.32
C THR A 276 7.56 -13.02 9.88
N LEU A 277 8.57 -12.72 9.06
CA LEU A 277 9.96 -12.63 9.52
C LEU A 277 10.26 -11.33 10.29
N GLY A 278 9.30 -10.40 10.38
CA GLY A 278 9.51 -9.13 11.06
C GLY A 278 10.58 -8.24 10.41
N LEU A 279 10.81 -8.37 9.09
CA LEU A 279 11.81 -7.54 8.42
C LEU A 279 11.38 -6.09 8.39
N GLU A 280 12.23 -5.19 8.89
CA GLU A 280 11.98 -3.76 8.94
C GLU A 280 12.73 -3.02 7.83
N SER A 281 12.20 -1.87 7.38
CA SER A 281 12.93 -0.87 6.59
C SER A 281 13.68 -1.46 5.36
N PHE A 282 14.96 -1.13 5.18
CA PHE A 282 15.78 -1.56 4.05
C PHE A 282 15.90 -3.09 3.88
N PRO A 283 16.11 -3.90 4.95
CA PRO A 283 16.07 -5.36 4.86
C PRO A 283 14.85 -5.94 4.14
N GLY A 284 13.65 -5.41 4.38
CA GLY A 284 12.43 -5.88 3.71
C GLY A 284 12.42 -5.63 2.20
N PHE A 285 12.92 -4.46 1.77
CA PHE A 285 13.07 -4.16 0.33
C PHE A 285 14.15 -5.01 -0.33
N ILE A 286 15.27 -5.27 0.36
CA ILE A 286 16.33 -6.16 -0.13
C ILE A 286 15.77 -7.57 -0.35
N PHE A 287 14.97 -8.07 0.59
CA PHE A 287 14.29 -9.36 0.48
C PHE A 287 13.37 -9.43 -0.76
N TYR A 288 12.59 -8.37 -1.02
CA TYR A 288 11.76 -8.27 -2.23
C TYR A 288 12.58 -8.32 -3.52
N PHE A 289 13.66 -7.55 -3.61
CA PHE A 289 14.49 -7.51 -4.82
C PHE A 289 15.21 -8.84 -5.07
N LEU A 290 15.70 -9.49 -4.01
CA LEU A 290 16.34 -10.80 -4.09
C LEU A 290 15.33 -11.88 -4.50
N GLY A 291 14.14 -11.88 -3.90
CA GLY A 291 13.03 -12.77 -4.28
C GLY A 291 12.60 -12.59 -5.74
N THR A 292 12.50 -11.34 -6.20
CA THR A 292 12.15 -11.01 -7.60
C THR A 292 13.21 -11.49 -8.60
N ALA A 293 14.49 -11.40 -8.23
CA ALA A 293 15.59 -11.93 -9.04
C ALA A 293 15.53 -13.47 -9.14
N ILE A 294 15.23 -14.16 -8.03
CA ILE A 294 15.06 -15.61 -8.01
C ILE A 294 13.87 -16.03 -8.89
N VAL A 295 12.72 -15.35 -8.79
CA VAL A 295 11.56 -15.65 -9.64
C VAL A 295 11.89 -15.43 -11.13
N SER A 296 12.64 -14.39 -11.45
CA SER A 296 13.07 -14.12 -12.83
C SER A 296 14.02 -15.21 -13.36
N LEU A 297 14.91 -15.73 -12.51
CA LEU A 297 15.75 -16.89 -12.81
C LEU A 297 14.92 -18.18 -13.00
N LEU A 298 13.91 -18.40 -12.17
CA LEU A 298 13.01 -19.56 -12.28
C LEU A 298 12.16 -19.51 -13.56
N ILE A 299 11.65 -18.34 -13.94
CA ILE A 299 10.92 -18.16 -15.20
C ILE A 299 11.86 -18.44 -16.40
N TYR A 300 13.11 -17.96 -16.34
CA TYR A 300 14.13 -18.25 -17.35
C TYR A 300 14.43 -19.75 -17.48
N ALA A 301 14.64 -20.44 -16.35
CA ALA A 301 15.07 -21.83 -16.34
C ALA A 301 13.92 -22.82 -16.64
N LEU A 302 12.73 -22.62 -16.03
CA LEU A 302 11.63 -23.59 -16.08
C LEU A 302 10.59 -23.29 -17.15
N LYS A 303 10.30 -22.01 -17.40
CA LYS A 303 9.22 -21.59 -18.32
C LYS A 303 9.72 -21.22 -19.72
N ALA A 304 10.94 -20.68 -19.82
CA ALA A 304 11.53 -20.29 -21.10
C ALA A 304 12.49 -21.34 -21.69
N GLU A 305 12.67 -22.50 -21.05
CA GLU A 305 13.56 -23.60 -21.50
C GLU A 305 14.95 -23.12 -21.99
N SER A 306 15.51 -22.09 -21.34
CA SER A 306 16.77 -21.44 -21.74
C SER A 306 16.79 -20.79 -23.14
N LYS A 307 15.62 -20.53 -23.75
CA LYS A 307 15.46 -19.83 -25.05
C LYS A 307 14.49 -18.64 -24.93
N PRO A 308 14.90 -17.53 -24.28
CA PRO A 308 14.02 -16.38 -24.05
C PRO A 308 13.66 -15.61 -25.34
N GLU A 309 14.48 -15.76 -26.40
CA GLU A 309 14.30 -15.11 -27.70
C GLU A 309 13.06 -15.60 -28.47
N ALA A 310 12.57 -16.80 -28.17
CA ALA A 310 11.37 -17.35 -28.80
C ALA A 310 10.06 -16.80 -28.20
N TYR A 311 10.10 -16.23 -26.99
CA TYR A 311 8.91 -15.88 -26.22
C TYR A 311 8.74 -14.37 -26.01
N PHE A 312 9.82 -13.58 -26.06
CA PHE A 312 9.82 -12.15 -25.76
C PHE A 312 10.63 -11.33 -26.78
N TYR A 313 10.14 -10.13 -27.08
CA TYR A 313 10.78 -9.20 -28.02
C TYR A 313 12.08 -8.57 -27.45
N ARG A 314 12.14 -8.38 -26.12
CA ARG A 314 13.34 -7.92 -25.40
C ARG A 314 13.63 -8.82 -24.19
N PRO A 315 14.44 -9.87 -24.33
CA PRO A 315 14.59 -10.91 -23.30
C PRO A 315 15.22 -10.40 -21.99
N LEU A 316 16.13 -9.43 -22.06
CA LEU A 316 16.75 -8.84 -20.85
C LEU A 316 15.85 -7.77 -20.20
N GLY A 317 15.14 -6.97 -21.00
CA GLY A 317 14.29 -5.90 -20.49
C GLY A 317 13.00 -6.43 -19.86
N ASP A 318 12.26 -7.27 -20.57
CA ASP A 318 10.93 -7.72 -20.13
C ASP A 318 11.02 -8.75 -18.98
N LEU A 319 12.09 -9.53 -18.94
CA LEU A 319 12.29 -10.59 -17.93
C LEU A 319 12.98 -10.09 -16.65
N TRP A 320 13.85 -9.09 -16.72
CA TRP A 320 14.56 -8.61 -15.53
C TRP A 320 14.06 -7.26 -15.03
N ALA A 321 13.67 -6.33 -15.92
CA ALA A 321 13.31 -4.96 -15.54
C ALA A 321 11.81 -4.62 -15.72
N GLY A 322 11.11 -5.34 -16.59
CA GLY A 322 9.83 -4.91 -17.18
C GLY A 322 8.61 -4.89 -16.26
N ASP A 323 8.69 -5.40 -15.02
CA ASP A 323 7.54 -5.39 -14.10
C ASP A 323 7.94 -5.42 -12.61
N MET A 324 9.19 -5.05 -12.28
CA MET A 324 9.67 -5.05 -10.89
C MET A 324 8.88 -4.07 -10.00
N PHE A 325 8.36 -3.00 -10.59
CA PHE A 325 7.55 -2.00 -9.89
C PHE A 325 6.06 -2.40 -9.79
N GLY A 326 5.56 -3.24 -10.72
CA GLY A 326 4.17 -3.71 -10.70
C GLY A 326 3.86 -4.61 -9.50
N GLY A 327 4.80 -5.46 -9.10
CA GLY A 327 4.69 -6.31 -7.90
C GLY A 327 4.93 -5.59 -6.57
N LEU A 328 5.59 -4.42 -6.59
CA LEU A 328 6.03 -3.72 -5.38
C LEU A 328 4.84 -3.30 -4.50
N MET A 329 3.77 -2.79 -5.11
CA MET A 329 2.58 -2.35 -4.35
C MET A 329 1.89 -3.52 -3.64
N SER A 330 1.76 -4.67 -4.32
CA SER A 330 1.21 -5.88 -3.72
C SER A 330 2.12 -6.43 -2.62
N PHE A 331 3.44 -6.38 -2.80
CA PHE A 331 4.40 -6.73 -1.76
C PHE A 331 4.25 -5.82 -0.53
N VAL A 332 4.26 -4.50 -0.71
CA VAL A 332 4.16 -3.54 0.41
C VAL A 332 2.82 -3.69 1.13
N LEU A 333 1.71 -3.89 0.41
CA LEU A 333 0.40 -4.07 1.03
C LEU A 333 0.36 -5.35 1.88
N THR A 334 0.86 -6.48 1.35
CA THR A 334 0.87 -7.74 2.11
C THR A 334 1.92 -7.70 3.23
N TRP A 335 3.08 -7.08 3.02
CA TRP A 335 4.13 -6.90 4.03
C TRP A 335 3.61 -6.09 5.21
N THR A 336 2.97 -4.94 4.96
CA THR A 336 2.39 -4.11 6.02
C THR A 336 1.24 -4.78 6.74
N LEU A 337 0.41 -5.54 6.01
CA LEU A 337 -0.70 -6.29 6.61
C LEU A 337 -0.20 -7.37 7.57
N PHE A 338 0.76 -8.20 7.14
CA PHE A 338 1.27 -9.31 7.98
C PHE A 338 2.24 -8.83 9.06
N TYR A 339 2.98 -7.74 8.83
CA TYR A 339 3.78 -7.08 9.86
C TYR A 339 2.92 -6.42 10.96
N GLY A 340 1.62 -6.22 10.73
CA GLY A 340 0.67 -5.76 11.75
C GLY A 340 -0.06 -6.85 12.53
N LEU A 341 0.19 -8.13 12.23
CA LEU A 341 -0.42 -9.26 12.96
C LEU A 341 0.42 -9.69 14.17
N LEU A 342 1.22 -8.76 14.72
CA LEU A 342 2.21 -9.03 15.76
C LEU A 342 2.03 -8.06 16.92
N LEU A 343 1.90 -8.62 18.12
CA LEU A 343 2.17 -7.93 19.37
C LEU A 343 3.67 -7.70 19.48
N GLU A 344 4.09 -6.46 19.72
CA GLU A 344 5.46 -6.11 20.11
C GLU A 344 5.43 -5.15 21.29
N ALA A 345 5.87 -5.62 22.45
CA ALA A 345 5.91 -4.84 23.68
C ALA A 345 7.32 -4.86 24.27
N ARG A 346 8.01 -3.72 24.23
CA ARG A 346 9.38 -3.57 24.76
C ARG A 346 9.40 -2.82 26.08
N LEU A 347 9.84 -3.49 27.14
CA LEU A 347 10.10 -2.92 28.46
C LEU A 347 11.58 -2.54 28.58
N GLU A 348 11.87 -1.31 29.00
CA GLU A 348 13.25 -0.85 29.23
C GLU A 348 13.94 -1.63 30.35
N GLN A 349 13.19 -2.07 31.36
CA GLN A 349 13.70 -2.86 32.48
C GLN A 349 12.91 -4.15 32.65
N ALA A 350 13.54 -5.29 32.34
CA ALA A 350 12.98 -6.63 32.55
C ALA A 350 12.68 -6.91 34.03
N GLN A 351 13.35 -6.22 34.96
CA GLN A 351 13.12 -6.36 36.39
C GLN A 351 11.66 -6.09 36.78
N LEU A 352 10.96 -5.18 36.09
CA LEU A 352 9.57 -4.84 36.38
C LEU A 352 8.68 -6.09 36.28
N LEU A 353 8.65 -6.72 35.10
CA LEU A 353 7.83 -7.92 34.86
C LEU A 353 8.28 -9.10 35.73
N LYS A 354 9.60 -9.24 35.96
CA LYS A 354 10.16 -10.25 36.86
C LYS A 354 9.62 -10.14 38.28
N LYS A 355 9.62 -8.93 38.85
CA LYS A 355 9.07 -8.66 40.19
C LYS A 355 7.57 -8.88 40.25
N VAL A 356 6.82 -8.50 39.19
CA VAL A 356 5.37 -8.74 39.12
C VAL A 356 5.08 -10.24 39.12
N VAL A 357 5.72 -11.01 38.22
CA VAL A 357 5.52 -12.47 38.12
C VAL A 357 5.90 -13.16 39.44
N ASP A 358 7.01 -12.76 40.08
CA ASP A 358 7.41 -13.31 41.38
C ASP A 358 6.40 -13.03 42.50
N ALA A 359 5.63 -11.93 42.43
CA ALA A 359 4.59 -11.60 43.40
C ALA A 359 3.30 -12.41 43.18
N ILE A 360 2.95 -12.74 41.94
CA ILE A 360 1.65 -13.35 41.60
C ILE A 360 1.68 -14.88 41.47
N LYS A 361 2.83 -15.48 41.14
CA LYS A 361 2.97 -16.94 40.86
C LYS A 361 2.54 -17.86 42.00
N ASP A 362 2.57 -17.37 43.24
CA ASP A 362 2.23 -18.18 44.42
C ASP A 362 0.72 -18.12 44.72
N LEU A 363 -0.01 -17.21 44.08
CA LEU A 363 -1.47 -17.13 44.12
C LEU A 363 -2.10 -17.89 42.95
N VAL A 364 -1.51 -17.75 41.75
CA VAL A 364 -2.08 -18.24 40.49
C VAL A 364 -1.00 -19.02 39.74
N GLN A 365 -1.36 -20.19 39.22
CA GLN A 365 -0.43 -21.04 38.44
C GLN A 365 -0.45 -20.69 36.95
N ASP A 366 -1.64 -20.50 36.40
CA ASP A 366 -1.91 -20.26 34.98
C ASP A 366 -2.83 -19.04 34.85
N CYS A 367 -2.52 -18.12 33.94
CA CYS A 367 -3.32 -16.92 33.72
C CYS A 367 -3.19 -16.41 32.29
N ASN A 368 -4.19 -15.67 31.83
CA ASN A 368 -4.11 -14.90 30.59
C ASN A 368 -3.49 -13.52 30.84
N PHE A 369 -2.53 -13.17 29.98
CA PHE A 369 -2.11 -11.79 29.78
C PHE A 369 -2.87 -11.22 28.59
N ASP A 370 -3.82 -10.33 28.86
CA ASP A 370 -4.65 -9.68 27.85
C ASP A 370 -3.93 -8.45 27.32
N CYS A 371 -3.47 -8.54 26.07
CA CYS A 371 -2.81 -7.46 25.37
C CYS A 371 -3.84 -6.71 24.52
N ASN A 372 -3.91 -5.39 24.67
CA ASN A 372 -4.74 -4.50 23.88
C ASN A 372 -4.01 -3.17 23.61
N ASP A 373 -4.68 -2.23 22.95
CA ASP A 373 -4.15 -0.89 22.65
C ASP A 373 -3.76 -0.07 23.90
N SER A 374 -4.44 -0.32 25.01
CA SER A 374 -4.25 0.36 26.29
C SER A 374 -3.05 -0.18 27.07
N GLY A 375 -2.61 -1.41 26.80
CA GLY A 375 -1.49 -2.05 27.47
C GLY A 375 -1.64 -3.56 27.62
N ILE A 376 -0.92 -4.12 28.60
CA ILE A 376 -1.00 -5.53 28.99
C ILE A 376 -1.67 -5.61 30.37
N ALA A 377 -2.83 -6.25 30.40
CA ALA A 377 -3.58 -6.53 31.61
C ALA A 377 -3.48 -8.01 32.00
N LEU A 378 -3.67 -8.29 33.27
CA LEU A 378 -3.84 -9.64 33.79
C LEU A 378 -4.86 -9.58 34.91
N GLN A 379 -5.84 -10.46 34.88
CA GLN A 379 -6.77 -10.63 35.97
C GLN A 379 -6.87 -12.12 36.27
N ALA A 380 -6.75 -12.53 37.53
CA ALA A 380 -6.90 -13.94 37.89
C ALA A 380 -7.35 -14.14 39.34
N MET A 381 -8.09 -15.22 39.58
CA MET A 381 -8.47 -15.68 40.92
C MET A 381 -7.53 -16.78 41.38
N ASP A 382 -7.33 -16.88 42.69
CA ASP A 382 -6.67 -18.03 43.30
C ASP A 382 -7.55 -19.28 43.25
N ASN A 383 -6.95 -20.45 43.52
CA ASN A 383 -7.68 -21.74 43.50
C ASN A 383 -8.85 -21.83 44.50
N SER A 384 -8.88 -20.98 45.54
CA SER A 384 -9.98 -20.94 46.50
C SER A 384 -11.06 -19.90 46.17
N HIS A 385 -10.86 -19.08 45.12
CA HIS A 385 -11.73 -17.96 44.75
C HIS A 385 -11.94 -16.93 45.88
N VAL A 386 -10.97 -16.78 46.78
CA VAL A 386 -11.00 -15.84 47.91
C VAL A 386 -10.17 -14.59 47.61
N ALA A 387 -9.13 -14.73 46.78
CA ALA A 387 -8.24 -13.65 46.37
C ALA A 387 -8.27 -13.46 44.85
N LEU A 388 -8.31 -12.20 44.42
CA LEU A 388 -8.21 -11.81 43.01
C LEU A 388 -7.01 -10.90 42.82
N VAL A 389 -6.20 -11.18 41.80
CA VAL A 389 -5.15 -10.28 41.34
C VAL A 389 -5.58 -9.57 40.07
N SER A 390 -5.30 -8.27 40.00
CA SER A 390 -5.52 -7.43 38.83
C SER A 390 -4.28 -6.58 38.59
N MET A 391 -3.64 -6.78 37.45
CA MET A 391 -2.48 -6.03 36.99
C MET A 391 -2.85 -5.27 35.72
N MET A 392 -2.38 -4.04 35.61
CA MET A 392 -2.41 -3.27 34.37
C MET A 392 -1.05 -2.61 34.17
N LEU A 393 -0.37 -2.98 33.10
CA LEU A 393 0.79 -2.26 32.56
C LEU A 393 0.32 -1.48 31.35
N LYS A 394 0.26 -0.16 31.46
CA LYS A 394 -0.22 0.67 30.35
C LYS A 394 0.79 0.71 29.19
N SER A 395 0.31 0.99 28.00
CA SER A 395 1.13 1.13 26.79
C SER A 395 2.27 2.14 26.95
N GLU A 396 2.11 3.18 27.77
CA GLU A 396 3.18 4.16 28.04
C GLU A 396 4.32 3.59 28.89
N SER A 397 4.14 2.44 29.54
CA SER A 397 5.23 1.72 30.24
C SER A 397 6.16 0.98 29.27
N PHE A 398 5.85 0.94 27.98
CA PHE A 398 6.60 0.22 26.95
C PHE A 398 7.12 1.17 25.85
N SER A 399 8.27 0.86 25.27
CA SER A 399 8.93 1.67 24.23
C SER A 399 9.75 0.79 23.28
N PRO A 400 9.25 0.43 22.07
CA PRO A 400 7.89 0.68 21.55
C PRO A 400 6.83 -0.28 22.11
N PHE A 401 5.56 0.12 21.97
CA PHE A 401 4.38 -0.71 22.20
C PHE A 401 3.53 -0.76 20.95
N ARG A 402 3.19 -1.97 20.51
CA ARG A 402 2.27 -2.19 19.40
C ARG A 402 1.39 -3.40 19.67
N CYS A 403 0.08 -3.19 19.63
CA CYS A 403 -0.93 -4.23 19.76
C CYS A 403 -2.10 -3.87 18.85
N ASP A 404 -2.13 -4.44 17.65
CA ASP A 404 -3.12 -4.09 16.62
C ASP A 404 -4.46 -4.81 16.83
N ARG A 405 -4.47 -5.91 17.59
CA ARG A 405 -5.65 -6.70 17.98
C ARG A 405 -5.56 -7.17 19.42
N ASN A 406 -6.72 -7.35 20.05
CA ASN A 406 -6.79 -7.92 21.38
C ASN A 406 -6.35 -9.40 21.33
N ILE A 407 -5.26 -9.71 22.01
CA ILE A 407 -4.66 -11.05 22.08
C ILE A 407 -4.57 -11.45 23.54
N ALA A 408 -5.04 -12.66 23.87
CA ALA A 408 -4.89 -13.25 25.20
C ALA A 408 -3.75 -14.27 25.15
N LEU A 409 -2.71 -14.06 25.97
CA LEU A 409 -1.57 -14.96 26.07
C LEU A 409 -1.71 -15.80 27.34
N GLY A 410 -2.21 -17.03 27.18
CA GLY A 410 -2.32 -17.98 28.29
C GLY A 410 -0.97 -18.59 28.63
N ILE A 411 -0.42 -18.20 29.79
CA ILE A 411 0.94 -18.57 30.20
C ILE A 411 0.94 -19.20 31.58
N ASN A 412 1.68 -20.30 31.73
CA ASN A 412 2.02 -20.84 33.03
C ASN A 412 3.07 -19.94 33.72
N LEU A 413 2.72 -19.34 34.86
CA LEU A 413 3.55 -18.38 35.59
C LEU A 413 4.83 -19.01 36.13
N THR A 414 4.84 -20.32 36.43
CA THR A 414 6.06 -21.03 36.86
C THR A 414 7.08 -21.15 35.72
N SER A 415 6.61 -21.41 34.50
CA SER A 415 7.45 -21.44 33.31
C SER A 415 7.97 -20.05 32.96
N LEU A 416 7.10 -19.04 32.99
CA LEU A 416 7.47 -17.65 32.76
C LEU A 416 8.53 -17.16 33.76
N GLN A 417 8.38 -17.52 35.03
CA GLN A 417 9.34 -17.17 36.07
C GLN A 417 10.74 -17.76 35.80
N LYS A 418 10.82 -19.00 35.27
CA LYS A 418 12.11 -19.63 34.93
C LYS A 418 12.81 -18.88 33.79
N VAL A 419 12.05 -18.42 32.79
CA VAL A 419 12.58 -17.63 31.66
C VAL A 419 13.03 -16.25 32.14
N LEU A 420 12.20 -15.54 32.93
CA LEU A 420 12.55 -14.23 33.48
C LEU A 420 13.74 -14.26 34.45
N ARG A 421 14.08 -15.43 35.02
CA ARG A 421 15.30 -15.60 35.83
C ARG A 421 16.59 -15.59 35.00
N CYS A 422 16.51 -15.87 33.71
CA CYS A 422 17.68 -15.83 32.81
C CYS A 422 18.11 -14.40 32.45
N ALA A 423 17.23 -13.41 32.69
CA ALA A 423 17.48 -12.00 32.48
C ALA A 423 18.12 -11.32 33.70
N GLN A 424 19.05 -10.41 33.42
CA GLN A 424 19.55 -9.44 34.40
C GLN A 424 18.48 -8.37 34.65
N ASN A 425 18.66 -7.58 35.72
CA ASN A 425 17.66 -6.59 36.11
C ASN A 425 17.56 -5.42 35.10
N GLU A 426 18.70 -4.99 34.54
CA GLU A 426 18.78 -3.89 33.57
C GLU A 426 18.67 -4.35 32.11
N ASP A 427 18.44 -5.65 31.87
CA ASP A 427 18.19 -6.13 30.51
C ASP A 427 16.86 -5.57 30.01
N ILE A 428 16.83 -5.20 28.74
CA ILE A 428 15.62 -4.79 28.04
C ILE A 428 14.86 -6.05 27.63
N LEU A 429 13.57 -6.11 27.93
CA LEU A 429 12.70 -7.23 27.56
C LEU A 429 11.79 -6.83 26.41
N THR A 430 11.81 -7.59 25.31
CA THR A 430 10.84 -7.48 24.22
C THR A 430 9.98 -8.73 24.17
N VAL A 431 8.67 -8.57 24.26
CA VAL A 431 7.67 -9.64 24.14
C VAL A 431 7.07 -9.57 22.73
N LYS A 432 7.14 -10.68 22.00
CA LYS A 432 6.61 -10.82 20.64
C LYS A 432 5.63 -11.98 20.56
N ALA A 433 4.47 -11.74 19.98
CA ALA A 433 3.48 -12.80 19.73
C ALA A 433 2.70 -12.51 18.44
N GLU A 434 2.34 -13.56 17.70
CA GLU A 434 1.45 -13.47 16.53
C GLU A 434 -0.02 -13.34 16.96
N ASP A 435 -0.91 -13.08 16.01
CA ASP A 435 -2.37 -12.91 16.21
C ASP A 435 -3.08 -14.13 16.84
N ALA A 436 -2.64 -15.34 16.49
CA ALA A 436 -3.11 -16.61 17.05
C ALA A 436 -1.90 -17.44 17.50
N PRO A 437 -1.23 -17.02 18.59
CA PRO A 437 0.08 -17.53 18.91
C PRO A 437 -0.03 -18.88 19.62
N ASP A 438 0.68 -19.89 19.10
CA ASP A 438 0.96 -21.12 19.86
C ASP A 438 2.13 -20.92 20.85
N VAL A 439 2.97 -19.90 20.58
CA VAL A 439 4.17 -19.56 21.34
C VAL A 439 4.29 -18.05 21.48
N VAL A 440 4.76 -17.60 22.65
CA VAL A 440 5.22 -16.23 22.86
C VAL A 440 6.75 -16.23 22.87
N ASN A 441 7.33 -15.30 22.13
CA ASN A 441 8.77 -15.10 22.05
C ASN A 441 9.17 -13.97 23.01
N MET A 442 10.20 -14.23 23.82
CA MET A 442 10.77 -13.25 24.77
C MET A 442 12.24 -13.05 24.47
N VAL A 443 12.59 -11.82 24.08
CA VAL A 443 13.96 -11.40 23.77
C VAL A 443 14.47 -10.52 24.89
N PHE A 444 15.63 -10.87 25.44
CA PHE A 444 16.36 -10.08 26.43
C PHE A 444 17.62 -9.52 25.79
N GLU A 445 17.74 -8.20 25.79
CA GLU A 445 18.90 -7.47 25.28
C GLU A 445 19.63 -6.81 26.45
N SER A 446 20.93 -7.08 26.61
CA SER A 446 21.73 -6.42 27.63
C SER A 446 22.14 -5.01 27.17
N SER A 447 22.07 -4.02 28.06
CA SER A 447 22.53 -2.65 27.76
C SER A 447 24.06 -2.55 27.67
N ASP A 448 24.76 -3.36 28.48
CA ASP A 448 26.20 -3.23 28.71
C ASP A 448 27.02 -4.16 27.82
N SER A 449 26.40 -5.22 27.33
CA SER A 449 27.03 -6.24 26.48
C SER A 449 26.16 -6.48 25.26
N ASP A 450 26.78 -6.81 24.12
CA ASP A 450 26.07 -7.17 22.89
C ASP A 450 25.45 -8.58 22.97
N ARG A 451 24.92 -8.93 24.15
CA ARG A 451 24.29 -10.21 24.45
C ARG A 451 22.80 -10.10 24.24
N ILE A 452 22.29 -10.92 23.31
CA ILE A 452 20.87 -11.10 23.05
C ILE A 452 20.50 -12.54 23.43
N SER A 453 19.44 -12.71 24.22
CA SER A 453 18.94 -14.02 24.62
C SER A 453 17.48 -14.14 24.24
N GLU A 454 17.13 -15.17 23.47
CA GLU A 454 15.80 -15.39 22.94
C GLU A 454 15.20 -16.69 23.52
N TYR A 455 13.96 -16.62 23.97
CA TYR A 455 13.25 -17.72 24.60
C TYR A 455 11.81 -17.83 24.10
N ASP A 456 11.44 -19.01 23.62
CA ASP A 456 10.05 -19.32 23.25
C ASP A 456 9.33 -20.04 24.39
N ILE A 457 8.16 -19.53 24.77
CA ILE A 457 7.28 -20.13 25.76
C ILE A 457 6.01 -20.60 25.05
N LYS A 458 5.65 -21.87 25.24
CA LYS A 458 4.38 -22.40 24.73
C LYS A 458 3.21 -21.79 25.47
N LEU A 459 2.24 -21.32 24.70
CA LEU A 459 0.98 -20.81 25.20
C LEU A 459 -0.01 -21.95 25.44
N MET A 460 -1.00 -21.66 26.27
CA MET A 460 -2.07 -22.58 26.64
C MET A 460 -3.40 -21.87 26.47
N ASP A 461 -4.42 -22.62 26.05
CA ASP A 461 -5.79 -22.12 26.05
C ASP A 461 -6.31 -22.14 27.49
N ILE A 462 -6.54 -20.96 28.06
CA ILE A 462 -7.10 -20.81 29.40
C ILE A 462 -8.44 -20.09 29.25
N ASP A 463 -9.52 -20.82 29.55
CA ASP A 463 -10.86 -20.24 29.62
C ASP A 463 -10.96 -19.43 30.91
N GLN A 464 -10.82 -18.10 30.78
CA GLN A 464 -10.83 -17.20 31.92
C GLN A 464 -12.00 -16.20 31.82
N GLU A 465 -12.86 -16.19 32.84
CA GLU A 465 -13.93 -15.21 32.96
C GLU A 465 -13.37 -13.89 33.52
N HIS A 466 -13.49 -12.81 32.73
CA HIS A 466 -13.19 -11.47 33.22
C HIS A 466 -14.26 -11.02 34.20
N LEU A 467 -13.84 -10.70 35.42
CA LEU A 467 -14.70 -10.16 36.45
C LEU A 467 -14.72 -8.64 36.35
N GLY A 468 -15.90 -8.08 36.11
CA GLY A 468 -16.10 -6.63 36.19
C GLY A 468 -15.91 -6.16 37.62
N ILE A 469 -14.83 -5.40 37.87
CA ILE A 469 -14.59 -4.78 39.18
C ILE A 469 -15.36 -3.45 39.20
N PRO A 470 -16.36 -3.27 40.08
CA PRO A 470 -17.10 -2.01 40.18
C PRO A 470 -16.26 -0.93 40.87
N ASP A 471 -16.42 0.31 40.44
CA ASP A 471 -15.89 1.48 41.14
C ASP A 471 -16.64 1.65 42.47
N THR A 472 -16.01 1.24 43.56
CA THR A 472 -16.58 1.28 44.91
C THR A 472 -15.93 2.38 45.75
N GLU A 473 -16.74 3.07 46.54
CA GLU A 473 -16.23 4.00 47.55
C GLU A 473 -15.80 3.22 48.79
N TYR A 474 -14.59 3.48 49.25
CA TYR A 474 -14.01 2.81 50.40
C TYR A 474 -14.18 3.66 51.67
N ALA A 475 -14.51 3.01 52.79
CA ALA A 475 -14.69 3.65 54.09
C ALA A 475 -13.36 4.15 54.70
N ALA A 476 -12.28 3.42 54.45
CA ALA A 476 -10.94 3.82 54.86
C ALA A 476 -9.94 3.60 53.73
N THR A 477 -9.11 4.60 53.47
CA THR A 477 -7.95 4.51 52.58
C THR A 477 -6.69 4.84 53.36
N ILE A 478 -5.76 3.89 53.41
CA ILE A 478 -4.51 4.00 54.17
C ILE A 478 -3.35 3.88 53.19
N SER A 479 -2.51 4.90 53.10
CA SER A 479 -1.22 4.85 52.39
C SER A 479 -0.10 4.72 53.41
N MET A 480 0.75 3.70 53.27
CA MET A 480 1.88 3.48 54.17
C MET A 480 3.08 2.87 53.42
N PRO A 481 4.28 2.83 54.04
CA PRO A 481 5.44 2.19 53.43
C PRO A 481 5.23 0.68 53.24
N SER A 482 5.55 0.16 52.06
CA SER A 482 5.37 -1.25 51.71
C SER A 482 6.25 -2.20 52.54
N SER A 483 7.40 -1.69 53.01
CA SER A 483 8.32 -2.39 53.91
C SER A 483 7.75 -2.55 55.32
N GLU A 484 7.06 -1.54 55.83
CA GLU A 484 6.41 -1.58 57.15
C GLU A 484 5.22 -2.54 57.13
N PHE A 485 4.36 -2.46 56.11
CA PHE A 485 3.25 -3.39 55.94
C PHE A 485 3.73 -4.85 55.84
N GLN A 486 4.80 -5.08 55.08
CA GLN A 486 5.42 -6.41 54.96
C GLN A 486 5.96 -6.92 56.30
N ARG A 487 6.58 -6.06 57.11
CA ARG A 487 7.06 -6.41 58.44
C ARG A 487 5.91 -6.79 59.36
N ILE A 488 4.86 -5.97 59.40
CA ILE A 488 3.66 -6.24 60.23
C ILE A 488 3.04 -7.58 59.86
N CYS A 489 2.83 -7.86 58.58
CA CYS A 489 2.25 -9.13 58.15
C CYS A 489 3.11 -10.33 58.54
N ARG A 490 4.45 -10.23 58.41
CA ARG A 490 5.38 -11.30 58.82
C ARG A 490 5.38 -11.54 60.32
N ASP A 491 5.42 -10.46 61.10
CA ASP A 491 5.48 -10.53 62.57
C ASP A 491 4.19 -11.15 63.14
N LEU A 492 3.02 -10.76 62.61
CA LEU A 492 1.72 -11.27 63.07
C LEU A 492 1.45 -12.72 62.60
N THR A 493 2.00 -13.14 61.45
CA THR A 493 1.87 -14.52 60.95
C THR A 493 2.48 -15.56 61.90
N ALA A 494 3.46 -15.17 62.71
CA ALA A 494 4.05 -16.07 63.72
C ALA A 494 3.12 -16.32 64.93
N LEU A 495 2.11 -15.46 65.13
CA LEU A 495 1.19 -15.52 66.27
C LEU A 495 -0.18 -16.11 65.92
N SER A 496 -0.71 -15.78 64.74
CA SER A 496 -2.03 -16.23 64.29
C SER A 496 -2.09 -16.33 62.75
N GLU A 497 -3.07 -17.07 62.24
CA GLU A 497 -3.36 -17.15 60.80
C GLU A 497 -4.27 -16.01 60.32
N SER A 498 -4.86 -15.24 61.23
CA SER A 498 -5.81 -14.16 60.92
C SER A 498 -5.39 -12.85 61.57
N VAL A 499 -5.67 -11.74 60.88
CA VAL A 499 -5.46 -10.38 61.39
C VAL A 499 -6.74 -9.57 61.26
N ALA A 500 -7.15 -8.93 62.36
CA ALA A 500 -8.16 -7.89 62.38
C ALA A 500 -7.49 -6.55 62.04
N ILE A 501 -7.96 -5.91 60.98
CA ILE A 501 -7.54 -4.56 60.56
C ILE A 501 -8.66 -3.61 60.96
N GLU A 502 -8.39 -2.80 61.98
CA GLU A 502 -9.31 -1.81 62.54
C GLU A 502 -8.81 -0.41 62.18
N CYS A 503 -9.62 0.37 61.47
CA CYS A 503 -9.32 1.77 61.17
C CYS A 503 -10.29 2.69 61.93
N THR A 504 -9.72 3.54 62.79
CA THR A 504 -10.46 4.50 63.62
C THR A 504 -9.82 5.88 63.51
N LYS A 505 -10.44 6.89 64.16
CA LYS A 505 -9.87 8.24 64.22
C LYS A 505 -8.49 8.31 64.88
N GLU A 506 -8.14 7.32 65.70
CA GLU A 506 -6.84 7.27 66.39
C GLU A 506 -5.73 6.72 65.49
N GLY A 507 -6.06 5.98 64.44
CA GLY A 507 -5.13 5.34 63.52
C GLY A 507 -5.63 4.00 63.00
N VAL A 508 -4.75 3.27 62.32
CA VAL A 508 -4.98 1.89 61.87
C VAL A 508 -4.31 0.93 62.85
N LYS A 509 -5.03 -0.11 63.27
CA LYS A 509 -4.58 -1.13 64.20
C LYS A 509 -4.69 -2.50 63.56
N PHE A 510 -3.57 -3.22 63.54
CA PHE A 510 -3.47 -4.61 63.12
C PHE A 510 -3.40 -5.47 64.38
N ALA A 511 -4.44 -6.25 64.64
CA ALA A 511 -4.54 -7.09 65.83
C ALA A 511 -4.70 -8.55 65.43
N CYS A 512 -4.06 -9.45 66.15
CA CYS A 512 -4.26 -10.88 66.00
C CYS A 512 -4.37 -11.54 67.37
N ASN A 513 -5.21 -12.58 67.43
CA ASN A 513 -5.33 -13.44 68.59
C ASN A 513 -5.05 -14.88 68.11
N GLY A 514 -4.15 -15.58 68.79
CA GLY A 514 -3.79 -16.96 68.45
C GLY A 514 -3.38 -17.74 69.69
N ASP A 515 -3.08 -19.02 69.51
CA ASP A 515 -2.86 -19.96 70.61
C ASP A 515 -1.61 -19.64 71.45
N ILE A 516 -0.59 -19.06 70.81
CA ILE A 516 0.67 -18.67 71.45
C ILE A 516 0.52 -17.35 72.21
N GLY A 517 -0.41 -16.49 71.78
CA GLY A 517 -0.68 -15.19 72.40
C GLY A 517 -1.35 -14.21 71.44
N SER A 518 -1.61 -13.01 71.95
CA SER A 518 -2.18 -11.89 71.20
C SER A 518 -1.11 -10.87 70.81
N GLY A 519 -1.18 -10.32 69.60
CA GLY A 519 -0.32 -9.25 69.12
C GLY A 519 -1.14 -8.09 68.57
N ALA A 520 -0.67 -6.86 68.76
CA ALA A 520 -1.28 -5.68 68.16
C ALA A 520 -0.22 -4.64 67.77
N VAL A 521 -0.35 -4.10 66.55
CA VAL A 521 0.48 -3.00 66.04
C VAL A 521 -0.45 -1.87 65.65
N THR A 522 -0.22 -0.67 66.18
CA THR A 522 -1.03 0.52 65.87
C THR A 522 -0.17 1.55 65.16
N LEU A 523 -0.57 1.92 63.95
CA LEU A 523 0.04 2.98 63.16
C LEU A 523 -0.86 4.21 63.20
N ARG A 524 -0.25 5.37 63.45
CA ARG A 524 -0.93 6.66 63.44
C ARG A 524 -0.49 7.45 62.23
N SER A 525 -1.32 8.38 61.77
CA SER A 525 -0.93 9.25 60.67
C SER A 525 0.33 10.03 61.07
N HIS A 526 1.33 9.97 60.19
CA HIS A 526 2.64 10.57 60.40
C HIS A 526 3.14 11.15 59.09
N THR A 527 3.56 12.42 59.13
CA THR A 527 4.15 13.12 58.00
C THR A 527 5.57 13.55 58.38
N ASP A 528 6.54 12.92 57.73
CA ASP A 528 7.94 13.28 57.77
C ASP A 528 8.26 14.15 56.55
N VAL A 529 8.80 15.35 56.78
CA VAL A 529 9.14 16.30 55.72
C VAL A 529 10.46 15.93 55.04
N GLU A 530 11.37 15.24 55.74
CA GLU A 530 12.66 14.86 55.19
C GLU A 530 12.58 13.60 54.33
N LYS A 531 11.68 12.67 54.67
CA LYS A 531 11.53 11.38 53.99
C LYS A 531 10.06 11.06 53.71
N PRO A 532 9.48 11.60 52.61
CA PRO A 532 8.07 11.40 52.30
C PRO A 532 7.72 9.93 52.05
N GLU A 533 8.68 9.09 51.64
CA GLU A 533 8.51 7.64 51.47
C GLU A 533 8.11 6.89 52.76
N LYS A 534 8.28 7.52 53.94
CA LYS A 534 7.91 6.93 55.24
C LYS A 534 6.58 7.43 55.77
N ASN A 535 5.88 8.26 55.01
CA ASN A 535 4.64 8.87 55.45
C ASN A 535 3.52 7.84 55.56
N ILE A 536 2.66 8.06 56.55
CA ILE A 536 1.44 7.28 56.76
C ILE A 536 0.27 8.25 56.67
N GLU A 537 -0.51 8.10 55.61
CA GLU A 537 -1.72 8.90 55.35
C GLU A 537 -2.94 8.02 55.56
N ILE A 538 -3.87 8.49 56.38
CA ILE A 538 -5.08 7.75 56.72
C ILE A 538 -6.26 8.67 56.42
N ASN A 539 -7.03 8.32 55.40
CA ASN A 539 -8.29 8.96 55.05
C ASN A 539 -9.43 8.05 55.51
N LEU A 540 -10.18 8.50 56.52
CA LEU A 540 -11.26 7.76 57.13
C LEU A 540 -12.58 8.51 56.93
N SER A 541 -13.55 7.89 56.24
CA SER A 541 -14.94 8.36 56.23
C SER A 541 -15.73 7.69 57.34
N GLU A 542 -15.66 6.35 57.46
CA GLU A 542 -16.36 5.56 58.48
C GLU A 542 -15.43 4.54 59.15
N PRO A 543 -15.56 4.31 60.48
CA PRO A 543 -14.79 3.27 61.15
C PRO A 543 -15.08 1.88 60.57
N VAL A 544 -14.01 1.12 60.30
CA VAL A 544 -14.09 -0.22 59.70
C VAL A 544 -13.22 -1.19 60.48
N ALA A 545 -13.73 -2.39 60.72
CA ALA A 545 -13.04 -3.45 61.44
C ALA A 545 -13.32 -4.78 60.73
N LEU A 546 -12.33 -5.30 60.01
CA LEU A 546 -12.46 -6.51 59.21
C LEU A 546 -11.32 -7.47 59.48
N THR A 547 -11.62 -8.77 59.44
CA THR A 547 -10.63 -9.83 59.66
C THR A 547 -10.21 -10.43 58.33
N PHE A 548 -8.91 -10.63 58.13
CA PHE A 548 -8.34 -11.20 56.90
C PHE A 548 -7.39 -12.35 57.21
N SER A 549 -7.16 -13.21 56.23
CA SER A 549 -6.16 -14.28 56.30
C SER A 549 -4.76 -13.73 56.07
N LEU A 550 -3.88 -13.89 57.07
CA LEU A 550 -2.48 -13.44 56.99
C LEU A 550 -1.69 -14.19 55.91
N LYS A 551 -2.07 -15.44 55.60
CA LYS A 551 -1.45 -16.23 54.53
C LYS A 551 -1.50 -15.50 53.17
N TYR A 552 -2.64 -14.88 52.84
CA TYR A 552 -2.78 -14.12 51.60
C TYR A 552 -2.05 -12.77 51.67
N LEU A 553 -2.15 -12.07 52.80
CA LEU A 553 -1.46 -10.78 52.97
C LEU A 553 0.06 -10.92 52.86
N VAL A 554 0.66 -11.98 53.43
CA VAL A 554 2.10 -12.27 53.28
C VAL A 554 2.47 -12.54 51.82
N ASN A 555 1.59 -13.19 51.05
CA ASN A 555 1.81 -13.37 49.63
C ASN A 555 1.75 -12.03 48.87
N PHE A 556 0.76 -11.17 49.16
CA PHE A 556 0.67 -9.85 48.53
C PHE A 556 1.90 -8.98 48.85
N CYS A 557 2.46 -9.11 50.07
CA CYS A 557 3.69 -8.43 50.48
C CYS A 557 4.93 -8.81 49.66
N LYS A 558 4.89 -9.82 48.77
CA LYS A 558 5.97 -10.09 47.82
C LYS A 558 6.08 -8.99 46.75
N ALA A 559 4.99 -8.24 46.51
CA ALA A 559 4.97 -7.08 45.63
C ALA A 559 5.66 -5.84 46.22
N SER A 560 6.10 -5.83 47.49
CA SER A 560 6.79 -4.67 48.09
C SER A 560 8.07 -4.25 47.35
N GLY A 561 8.65 -5.09 46.50
CA GLY A 561 9.79 -4.72 45.66
C GLY A 561 9.42 -3.86 44.43
N LEU A 562 8.13 -3.68 44.13
CA LEU A 562 7.61 -2.91 43.01
C LEU A 562 7.39 -1.43 43.35
N SER A 563 6.98 -1.15 44.58
CA SER A 563 6.64 0.18 45.08
C SER A 563 7.08 0.35 46.53
N ASP A 564 7.62 1.53 46.86
CA ASP A 564 8.02 1.88 48.22
C ASP A 564 6.82 2.11 49.15
N SER A 565 5.65 2.42 48.58
CA SER A 565 4.39 2.58 49.29
C SER A 565 3.34 1.55 48.86
N VAL A 566 2.42 1.24 49.77
CA VAL A 566 1.25 0.39 49.55
C VAL A 566 0.01 1.13 50.01
N LYS A 567 -1.08 1.00 49.24
CA LYS A 567 -2.38 1.58 49.55
C LYS A 567 -3.35 0.47 49.93
N LEU A 568 -3.95 0.56 51.11
CA LEU A 568 -4.99 -0.34 51.61
C LEU A 568 -6.33 0.38 51.60
N CYS A 569 -7.33 -0.21 50.97
CA CYS A 569 -8.68 0.32 50.90
C CYS A 569 -9.66 -0.68 51.53
N LEU A 570 -10.39 -0.26 52.55
CA LEU A 570 -11.28 -1.11 53.35
C LEU A 570 -12.71 -0.57 53.34
N SER A 571 -13.69 -1.48 53.31
CA SER A 571 -15.12 -1.20 53.50
C SER A 571 -15.82 -2.49 53.93
N ASN A 572 -16.87 -2.42 54.76
CA ASN A 572 -17.51 -3.62 55.34
C ASN A 572 -18.12 -4.58 54.30
N GLU A 573 -18.58 -4.04 53.17
CA GLU A 573 -19.32 -4.77 52.14
C GLU A 573 -18.48 -5.11 50.88
N VAL A 574 -17.19 -4.78 50.90
CA VAL A 574 -16.30 -4.89 49.72
C VAL A 574 -14.99 -5.57 50.13
N PRO A 575 -14.40 -6.42 49.27
CA PRO A 575 -13.07 -6.98 49.51
C PRO A 575 -12.02 -5.91 49.82
N LEU A 576 -11.05 -6.24 50.68
CA LEU A 576 -9.87 -5.42 50.90
C LEU A 576 -9.12 -5.27 49.60
N LEU A 577 -8.87 -4.03 49.18
CA LEU A 577 -7.99 -3.72 48.06
C LEU A 577 -6.60 -3.35 48.60
N VAL A 578 -5.57 -4.07 48.13
CA VAL A 578 -4.15 -3.78 48.34
C VAL A 578 -3.55 -3.39 47.01
N GLU A 579 -3.20 -2.11 46.86
CA GLU A 579 -2.65 -1.54 45.62
C GLU A 579 -1.17 -1.18 45.78
N TYR A 580 -0.37 -1.68 44.83
CA TYR A 580 1.01 -1.25 44.60
C TYR A 580 1.03 -0.45 43.29
N ALA A 581 1.34 0.85 43.39
CA ALA A 581 1.46 1.72 42.23
C ALA A 581 2.74 1.41 41.44
N LEU A 582 2.64 1.40 40.12
CA LEU A 582 3.78 1.24 39.22
C LEU A 582 3.99 2.55 38.42
N SER A 583 5.04 2.61 37.63
CA SER A 583 5.29 3.76 36.75
C SER A 583 4.14 3.99 35.75
N ASN A 584 3.95 5.23 35.32
CA ASN A 584 3.00 5.62 34.26
C ASN A 584 1.53 5.25 34.53
N ASN A 585 1.06 5.36 35.78
CA ASN A 585 -0.30 4.97 36.19
C ASN A 585 -0.64 3.48 35.98
N SER A 586 0.38 2.64 35.81
CA SER A 586 0.25 1.19 35.90
C SER A 586 0.07 0.77 37.36
N TYR A 587 -0.51 -0.40 37.61
CA TYR A 587 -0.77 -0.87 38.97
C TYR A 587 -0.77 -2.39 39.09
N LEU A 588 -0.50 -2.86 40.30
CA LEU A 588 -0.77 -4.22 40.73
C LEU A 588 -1.69 -4.17 41.96
N ARG A 589 -2.92 -4.67 41.78
CA ARG A 589 -3.98 -4.68 42.79
C ARG A 589 -4.30 -6.10 43.21
N PHE A 590 -4.44 -6.30 44.50
CA PHE A 590 -4.95 -7.53 45.08
C PHE A 590 -6.26 -7.24 45.81
N TYR A 591 -7.25 -8.10 45.60
CA TYR A 591 -8.52 -8.06 46.29
C TYR A 591 -8.62 -9.30 47.17
N LEU A 592 -9.00 -9.12 48.43
CA LEU A 592 -9.13 -10.21 49.39
C LEU A 592 -10.45 -10.11 50.14
N ALA A 593 -11.26 -11.17 50.04
CA ALA A 593 -12.50 -11.24 50.79
C ALA A 593 -12.21 -11.28 52.31
N PRO A 594 -12.98 -10.54 53.13
CA PRO A 594 -12.88 -10.64 54.58
C PRO A 594 -13.31 -12.04 55.05
N LYS A 595 -12.72 -12.51 56.14
CA LYS A 595 -13.28 -13.63 56.89
C LYS A 595 -14.54 -13.12 57.58
N ILE A 596 -15.68 -13.68 57.22
CA ILE A 596 -16.92 -13.51 57.96
C ILE A 596 -16.67 -14.16 59.32
N GLY A 597 -16.73 -13.39 60.40
CA GLY A 597 -16.74 -13.97 61.74
C GLY A 597 -18.02 -14.77 61.89
N ASP A 598 -17.95 -15.92 62.55
CA ASP A 598 -19.17 -16.58 63.03
C ASP A 598 -19.88 -15.56 63.93
N GLU A 599 -20.95 -14.92 63.43
CA GLU A 599 -21.86 -14.16 64.27
C GLU A 599 -22.49 -15.17 65.25
N GLU A 600 -22.03 -15.16 66.50
CA GLU A 600 -22.78 -15.72 67.62
C GLU A 600 -24.04 -14.91 67.90
#